data_AF-A0A957CEI6-F1
#
_entry.id   AF-A0A957CEI6-F1
#
_cell.length_a   1.000
_cell.length_b   1.000
_cell.length_c   1.000
_cell.angle_alpha   90.00
_cell.angle_beta   90.00
_cell.angle_gamma   90.00
#
_symmetry.space_group_name_H-M   'P 1'
#
loop_
_entity.id
_entity.type
_entity.pdbx_description
1 polymer ?
#
loop_
_entity_poly.entity_id
_entity_poly.type
_entity_poly.pdbx_seq_one_letter_code
_entity_poly.pdbx_strand_id
1 'polypeptide(L)'
;TNLEEQWSRGGSEFAAQTQQRVRRVTAKAWRFEGEMHEIAATFASVGLPAGFHKAAADVYQRLGHFKDAEETPELAAVLGSLLGE
;
A
#
# COMPACT_ATOMS: atom_id res chain seq x y z
N THR A 1 11.41 -20.91 0.53
CA THR A 1 12.29 -19.82 1.00
C THR A 1 11.44 -18.65 1.42
N ASN A 2 11.60 -18.17 2.66
CA ASN A 2 10.78 -17.08 3.19
C ASN A 2 11.22 -15.74 2.56
N LEU A 3 10.26 -14.88 2.20
CA LEU A 3 10.52 -13.58 1.55
C LEU A 3 11.37 -12.65 2.44
N GLU A 4 11.10 -12.63 3.74
CA GLU A 4 11.82 -11.80 4.71
C GLU A 4 13.26 -12.27 4.90
N GLU A 5 13.50 -13.59 4.84
CA GLU A 5 14.85 -14.15 4.82
C GLU A 5 15.63 -13.68 3.58
N GLN A 6 14.99 -13.62 2.41
CA GLN A 6 15.63 -13.10 1.19
C GLN A 6 16.01 -11.63 1.32
N TRP A 7 15.09 -10.85 1.85
CA TRP A 7 15.27 -9.41 2.05
C TRP A 7 16.33 -9.08 3.10
N SER A 8 16.56 -9.97 4.05
CA SER A 8 17.55 -9.81 5.12
C SER A 8 18.94 -10.36 4.76
N ARG A 9 19.10 -10.97 3.58
CA ARG A 9 20.40 -11.51 3.15
C ARG A 9 21.48 -10.43 3.17
N GLY A 10 22.66 -10.81 3.64
CA GLY A 10 23.81 -9.90 3.75
C GLY A 10 23.73 -8.91 4.92
N GLY A 11 22.91 -9.18 5.94
CA GLY A 11 22.79 -8.32 7.13
C GLY A 11 21.91 -7.08 6.91
N SER A 12 21.04 -7.13 5.89
CA SER A 12 20.11 -6.05 5.55
C SER A 12 18.95 -5.99 6.55
N GLU A 13 18.56 -4.79 6.98
CA GLU A 13 17.36 -4.56 7.80
C GLU A 13 16.07 -4.41 6.95
N PHE A 14 16.15 -4.68 5.64
CA PHE A 14 15.07 -4.35 4.70
C PHE A 14 13.73 -5.00 5.05
N ALA A 15 13.72 -6.22 5.60
CA ALA A 15 12.49 -6.88 6.03
C ALA A 15 11.80 -6.10 7.18
N ALA A 16 12.54 -5.80 8.25
CA ALA A 16 12.02 -5.05 9.40
C ALA A 16 11.56 -3.63 9.00
N GLN A 17 12.35 -2.96 8.15
CA GLN A 17 11.99 -1.63 7.65
C GLN A 17 10.74 -1.67 6.76
N THR A 18 10.56 -2.73 5.97
CA THR A 18 9.39 -2.90 5.11
C THR A 18 8.11 -3.05 5.93
N GLN A 19 8.12 -3.89 6.98
CA GLN A 19 6.97 -4.03 7.88
C GLN A 19 6.55 -2.68 8.50
N GLN A 20 7.53 -1.90 8.97
CA GLN A 20 7.28 -0.56 9.52
C GLN A 20 6.71 0.43 8.49
N ARG A 21 7.23 0.40 7.25
CA ARG A 21 6.76 1.27 6.16
C ARG A 21 5.32 0.94 5.76
N VAL A 22 4.99 -0.35 5.63
CA VAL A 22 3.63 -0.83 5.32
C VAL A 22 2.64 -0.36 6.38
N ARG A 23 3.00 -0.41 7.66
CA ARG A 23 2.14 0.10 8.74
C ARG A 23 1.96 1.61 8.67
N ARG A 24 3.04 2.37 8.53
CA ARG A 24 3.01 3.85 8.54
C ARG A 24 2.29 4.48 7.35
N VAL A 25 2.23 3.80 6.20
CA VAL A 25 1.56 4.35 5.01
C VAL A 25 0.04 4.48 5.21
N THR A 26 -0.55 3.67 6.10
CA THR A 26 -1.99 3.61 6.35
C THR A 26 -2.60 4.95 6.78
N ALA A 27 -1.90 5.72 7.62
CA ALA A 27 -2.33 7.05 8.07
C ALA A 27 -2.55 8.06 6.91
N LYS A 28 -1.95 7.79 5.75
CA LYS A 28 -2.05 8.63 4.55
C LYS A 28 -2.64 7.89 3.35
N ALA A 29 -3.10 6.64 3.51
CA ALA A 29 -3.61 5.85 2.39
C ALA A 29 -4.81 6.51 1.70
N TRP A 30 -5.73 7.06 2.49
CA TRP A 30 -6.97 7.70 2.03
C TRP A 30 -6.78 8.79 0.98
N ARG A 31 -5.68 9.55 1.01
CA ARG A 31 -5.43 10.61 0.01
C ARG A 31 -4.89 10.07 -1.31
N PHE A 32 -4.22 8.92 -1.27
CA PHE A 32 -3.58 8.36 -2.45
C PHE A 32 -4.56 7.70 -3.42
N GLU A 33 -5.72 7.25 -2.96
CA GLU A 33 -6.78 6.71 -3.83
C GLU A 33 -7.14 7.70 -4.94
N GLY A 34 -7.45 8.95 -4.57
CA GLY A 34 -7.76 10.03 -5.51
C GLY A 34 -6.60 10.34 -6.46
N GLU A 35 -5.38 10.47 -5.91
CA GLU A 35 -4.16 10.70 -6.70
C GLU A 35 -3.95 9.59 -7.75
N MET A 36 -4.18 8.32 -7.39
CA MET A 36 -4.06 7.20 -8.32
C MET A 36 -5.12 7.23 -9.42
N HIS A 37 -6.35 7.65 -9.12
CA HIS A 37 -7.39 7.85 -10.13
C HIS A 37 -7.04 8.97 -11.12
N GLU A 38 -6.47 10.08 -10.65
CA GLU A 38 -6.04 11.18 -11.53
C GLU A 38 -4.90 10.77 -12.47
N ILE A 39 -3.90 10.02 -11.96
CA ILE A 39 -2.82 9.48 -12.80
C ILE A 39 -3.38 8.48 -13.82
N ALA A 40 -4.28 7.59 -13.39
CA ALA A 40 -4.96 6.65 -14.28
C ALA A 40 -5.72 7.37 -15.41
N ALA A 41 -6.42 8.45 -15.09
CA ALA A 41 -7.13 9.26 -16.07
C ALA A 41 -6.18 9.95 -17.07
N THR A 42 -5.05 10.46 -16.57
CA THR A 42 -4.00 11.09 -17.41
C THR A 42 -3.39 10.10 -18.40
N PHE A 43 -3.15 8.85 -17.98
CA PHE A 43 -2.66 7.82 -18.88
C PHE A 43 -3.72 7.47 -19.93
N ALA A 44 -4.97 7.28 -19.50
CA ALA A 44 -6.07 6.94 -20.40
C ALA A 44 -6.35 8.05 -21.43
N SER A 45 -6.18 9.33 -21.07
CA SER A 45 -6.43 10.46 -21.98
C SER A 45 -5.48 10.52 -23.17
N VAL A 46 -4.32 9.88 -23.09
CA VAL A 46 -3.35 9.75 -24.19
C VAL A 46 -3.28 8.33 -24.77
N GLY A 47 -4.25 7.47 -24.43
CA GLY A 47 -4.33 6.09 -24.93
C GLY A 47 -3.33 5.12 -24.29
N LEU A 48 -2.73 5.48 -23.15
CA LEU A 48 -1.80 4.60 -22.41
C LEU A 48 -2.54 3.70 -21.38
N PRO A 49 -1.94 2.56 -20.98
CA PRO A 49 -2.54 1.68 -19.99
C PRO A 49 -2.70 2.33 -18.61
N ALA A 50 -3.92 2.35 -18.09
CA ALA A 50 -4.24 2.92 -16.77
C ALA A 50 -4.36 1.86 -15.64
N GLY A 51 -4.26 0.57 -15.99
CA GLY A 51 -4.62 -0.54 -15.09
C GLY A 51 -3.78 -0.60 -13.80
N PHE A 52 -2.49 -0.28 -13.89
CA PHE A 52 -1.61 -0.27 -12.72
C PHE A 52 -2.09 0.73 -11.66
N HIS A 53 -2.39 1.97 -12.07
CA HIS A 53 -2.86 3.00 -11.15
C HIS A 53 -4.26 2.72 -10.63
N LYS A 54 -5.14 2.12 -11.43
CA LYS A 54 -6.46 1.64 -10.94
C LYS A 54 -6.30 0.59 -9.83
N ALA A 55 -5.45 -0.41 -10.03
CA ALA A 55 -5.19 -1.42 -9.00
C ALA A 55 -4.52 -0.81 -7.75
N ALA A 56 -3.65 0.19 -7.91
CA ALA A 56 -3.09 0.93 -6.78
C ALA A 56 -4.17 1.73 -6.02
N ALA A 57 -5.14 2.33 -6.71
CA ALA A 57 -6.27 2.99 -6.08
C ALA A 57 -7.07 2.00 -5.21
N ASP A 58 -7.37 0.80 -5.73
CA ASP A 58 -8.07 -0.25 -4.97
C ASP A 58 -7.32 -0.66 -3.68
N VAL A 59 -5.99 -0.73 -3.74
CA VAL A 59 -5.14 -1.00 -2.56
C VAL A 59 -5.27 0.12 -1.53
N TYR A 60 -5.17 1.39 -1.95
CA TYR A 60 -5.28 2.52 -1.03
C TYR A 60 -6.69 2.69 -0.47
N GLN A 61 -7.71 2.40 -1.26
CA GLN A 61 -9.12 2.42 -0.84
C GLN A 61 -9.35 1.44 0.32
N ARG A 62 -8.85 0.20 0.21
CA ARG A 62 -8.96 -0.81 1.29
C ARG A 62 -8.36 -0.31 2.61
N LEU A 63 -7.22 0.38 2.51
CA LEU A 63 -6.51 0.95 3.66
C LEU A 63 -7.09 2.29 4.16
N GLY A 64 -8.02 2.91 3.42
CA GLY A 64 -8.51 4.26 3.69
C GLY A 64 -9.17 4.43 5.07
N HIS A 65 -9.75 3.35 5.61
CA HIS A 65 -10.42 3.36 6.91
C HIS A 65 -9.46 3.60 8.11
N PHE A 66 -8.14 3.49 7.91
CA PHE A 66 -7.14 3.79 8.94
C PHE A 66 -6.81 5.29 9.09
N LYS A 67 -7.42 6.18 8.29
CA LYS A 67 -7.13 7.63 8.28
C LYS A 67 -7.10 8.28 9.66
N ASP A 68 -8.04 7.90 10.53
CA ASP A 68 -8.26 8.51 11.84
C ASP A 68 -8.01 7.51 12.99
N ALA A 69 -7.22 6.45 12.74
CA ALA A 69 -6.84 5.49 13.77
C ALA A 69 -5.98 6.17 14.87
N GLU A 70 -6.31 5.90 16.14
CA GLU A 70 -5.57 6.47 17.29
C GLU A 70 -4.12 5.99 17.34
N GLU A 71 -3.87 4.76 16.89
CA GLU A 71 -2.55 4.14 16.85
C GLU A 71 -2.21 3.62 15.45
N THR A 72 -0.91 3.44 15.19
CA THR A 72 -0.46 2.82 13.93
C THR A 72 -0.85 1.35 13.92
N PRO A 73 -1.67 0.89 12.95
CA PRO A 73 -2.24 -0.46 12.97
C PRO A 73 -1.14 -1.52 12.94
N GLU A 74 -1.39 -2.65 13.60
CA GLU A 74 -0.52 -3.83 13.52
C GLU A 74 -0.48 -4.40 12.11
N LEU A 75 0.65 -5.01 11.74
CA LEU A 75 0.84 -5.53 10.38
C LEU A 75 -0.27 -6.52 9.97
N ALA A 76 -0.71 -7.37 10.89
CA ALA A 76 -1.79 -8.32 10.64
C ALA A 76 -3.11 -7.63 10.25
N ALA A 77 -3.47 -6.52 10.91
CA ALA A 77 -4.67 -5.76 10.56
C ALA A 77 -4.57 -5.12 9.18
N VAL A 78 -3.38 -4.61 8.81
CA VAL A 78 -3.12 -4.07 7.47
C VAL A 78 -3.27 -5.16 6.41
N LEU A 79 -2.71 -6.35 6.65
CA LEU A 79 -2.81 -7.47 5.72
C LEU A 79 -4.25 -7.99 5.59
N GLY A 80 -5.00 -8.12 6.68
CA GLY A 80 -6.41 -8.52 6.66
C GLY A 80 -7.26 -7.56 5.81
N SER A 81 -7.07 -6.25 6.00
CA SER A 81 -7.71 -5.23 5.17
C SER A 81 -7.39 -5.36 3.68
N LEU A 82 -6.14 -5.68 3.33
CA LEU A 82 -5.74 -5.88 1.93
C LEU A 82 -6.34 -7.15 1.33
N LEU A 83 -6.51 -8.21 2.12
CA LEU A 83 -7.12 -9.47 1.69
C LEU A 83 -8.65 -9.41 1.66
N GLY A 84 -9.26 -8.42 2.30
CA GLY A 84 -10.71 -8.28 2.41
C GLY A 84 -11.31 -9.19 3.50
N GLU A 85 -10.53 -9.46 4.54
CA GLU A 85 -10.89 -10.25 5.72
C GLU A 85 -11.49 -9.40 6.84
#